data_AF-A0A660YZS4-F1
#
_entry.id   AF-A0A660YZS4-F1
#
_cell.length_a   1.000
_cell.length_b   1.000
_cell.length_c   1.000
_cell.angle_alpha   90.00
_cell.angle_beta   90.00
_cell.angle_gamma   90.00
#
_symmetry.space_group_name_H-M   'P 1'
#
loop_
_entity.id
_entity.type
_entity.pdbx_description
1 polymer ?
#
loop_
_entity_poly.entity_id
_entity_poly.type
_entity_poly.pdbx_seq_one_letter_code
_entity_poly.pdbx_strand_id
1 'polypeptide(L)' 'RRSTYQDIELQTPIIIEENMSVNLTIIVNPYSWFFDEGDYLDPSDPSNESEIEMSIEHSFKDAFRDNNKDGSPD' A
#
# COMPACT_ATOMS: atom_id res chain seq x y z
N ARG A 1 10.39 2.48 -23.29
CA ARG A 1 9.50 1.92 -22.25
C ARG A 1 10.35 1.69 -21.01
N ARG A 2 10.10 2.39 -19.91
CA ARG A 2 10.86 2.22 -18.65
C ARG A 2 9.89 1.67 -17.61
N SER A 3 10.04 0.40 -17.29
CA SER A 3 9.44 -0.20 -16.09
C SER A 3 10.43 0.06 -14.95
N THR A 4 10.02 0.80 -13.92
CA THR A 4 10.81 0.94 -12.68
C THR A 4 10.41 -0.17 -11.74
N TYR A 5 11.25 -1.19 -11.65
CA TYR A 5 11.16 -2.22 -10.61
C TYR A 5 11.74 -1.62 -9.32
N GLN A 6 10.98 -1.61 -8.24
CA GLN A 6 11.53 -1.28 -6.94
C GLN A 6 12.25 -2.53 -6.42
N ASP A 7 13.55 -2.61 -6.67
CA ASP A 7 14.39 -3.72 -6.20
C ASP A 7 14.56 -3.61 -4.68
N ILE A 8 13.89 -4.50 -3.95
CA ILE A 8 14.23 -4.76 -2.55
C ILE A 8 15.51 -5.59 -2.57
N GLU A 9 16.66 -4.96 -2.34
CA GLU A 9 17.94 -5.66 -2.20
C GLU A 9 17.95 -6.48 -0.91
N LEU A 10 17.66 -7.77 -1.05
CA LEU A 10 17.82 -8.74 0.03
C LEU A 10 19.26 -9.26 -0.01
N GLN A 11 19.99 -9.17 1.11
CA GLN A 11 21.36 -9.67 1.23
C GLN A 11 21.49 -11.18 0.90
N THR A 12 20.38 -11.91 0.99
CA THR A 12 20.25 -13.30 0.55
C THR A 12 18.93 -13.43 -0.22
N PRO A 13 18.92 -14.01 -1.43
CA PRO A 13 17.68 -14.24 -2.16
C PRO A 13 16.78 -15.18 -1.35
N ILE A 14 15.54 -14.74 -1.10
CA ILE A 14 14.53 -15.59 -0.48
C ILE A 14 14.03 -16.56 -1.58
N ILE A 15 14.36 -17.85 -1.43
CA ILE A 15 13.79 -18.91 -2.28
C ILE A 15 12.44 -19.28 -1.68
N ILE A 16 11.36 -18.96 -2.39
CA ILE A 16 10.00 -19.34 -1.98
C ILE A 16 9.68 -20.68 -2.64
N GLU A 17 9.49 -21.71 -1.81
CA GLU A 17 9.05 -23.05 -2.25
C GLU A 17 7.55 -23.24 -1.99
N GLU A 18 6.92 -24.21 -2.69
CA GLU A 18 5.54 -24.59 -2.41
C GLU A 18 5.37 -25.00 -0.94
N ASN A 19 4.33 -24.47 -0.29
CA ASN A 19 3.99 -24.70 1.13
C ASN A 19 4.96 -24.10 2.16
N MET A 20 5.83 -23.17 1.77
CA MET A 20 6.65 -22.41 2.72
C MET A 20 5.83 -21.30 3.40
N SER A 21 5.91 -21.21 4.73
CA SER A 21 5.43 -20.05 5.49
C SER A 21 6.60 -19.11 5.76
N VAL A 22 6.42 -17.82 5.46
CA VAL A 22 7.39 -16.78 5.74
C VAL A 22 6.78 -15.74 6.69
N ASN A 23 7.57 -15.26 7.63
CA ASN A 23 7.15 -14.16 8.50
C ASN A 23 7.60 -12.85 7.87
N LEU A 24 6.64 -11.99 7.54
CA LEU A 24 6.88 -10.65 7.02
C LEU A 24 6.68 -9.62 8.14
N THR A 25 7.60 -8.67 8.27
CA THR A 25 7.41 -7.47 9.08
C THR A 25 7.36 -6.27 8.17
N ILE A 26 6.26 -5.52 8.23
CA ILE A 26 6.05 -4.31 7.42
C ILE A 26 6.08 -3.12 8.37
N ILE A 27 6.82 -2.08 7.98
CA ILE A 27 6.80 -0.79 8.66
C ILE A 27 5.79 0.07 7.92
N VAL A 28 4.76 0.52 8.63
CA VAL A 28 3.72 1.41 8.10
C VAL A 28 3.66 2.68 8.93
N ASN A 29 3.14 3.76 8.33
CA ASN A 29 2.80 5.00 9.03
C ASN A 29 1.28 5.18 9.04
N PRO A 30 0.57 4.73 10.09
CA PRO A 30 -0.89 4.82 10.12
C PRO A 30 -1.40 6.27 10.18
N TYR A 31 -0.58 7.21 10.65
CA TYR A 31 -0.99 8.62 10.76
C TYR A 31 -1.28 9.25 9.40
N SER A 32 -0.61 8.80 8.33
CA SER A 32 -0.87 9.31 6.98
C SER A 32 -2.17 8.76 6.37
N TRP A 33 -2.81 7.77 6.97
CA TRP A 33 -4.11 7.27 6.49
C TRP A 33 -5.27 8.21 6.82
N PHE A 34 -5.07 9.11 7.78
CA PHE A 34 -6.08 10.04 8.27
C PHE A 34 -5.67 11.49 8.04
N PHE A 35 -4.76 11.73 7.10
CA PHE A 35 -4.26 13.06 6.80
C PHE A 35 -4.24 13.25 5.29
N ASP A 36 -5.07 14.14 4.81
CA ASP A 36 -5.22 14.43 3.38
C ASP A 36 -5.22 15.94 3.13
N GLU A 37 -4.48 16.37 2.12
CA GLU A 37 -4.30 17.78 1.68
C GLU A 37 -4.05 18.84 2.77
N GLY A 38 -3.63 18.46 3.98
CA GLY A 38 -3.39 19.37 5.11
C GLY A 38 -4.39 19.26 6.25
N ASP A 39 -5.47 18.48 6.07
CA ASP A 39 -6.53 18.28 7.03
C ASP A 39 -6.54 16.85 7.59
N TYR A 40 -7.05 16.71 8.81
CA TYR A 40 -7.24 15.41 9.43
C TYR A 40 -8.63 14.87 9.13
N LEU A 41 -8.68 13.64 8.62
CA LEU A 41 -9.92 12.91 8.40
C LEU A 41 -10.35 12.25 9.72
N ASP A 42 -11.60 12.42 10.11
CA ASP A 42 -12.19 11.76 11.26
C ASP A 42 -12.64 10.34 10.87
N PRO A 43 -12.05 9.27 11.43
CA PRO A 43 -12.42 7.89 11.10
C PRO A 43 -13.78 7.47 11.66
N SER A 44 -14.38 8.27 12.54
CA SER A 44 -15.75 8.04 13.02
C SER A 44 -16.81 8.67 12.12
N ASP A 45 -16.41 9.53 11.20
CA ASP A 45 -17.28 10.11 10.18
C ASP A 45 -17.29 9.21 8.94
N PRO A 46 -18.42 8.55 8.61
CA PRO A 46 -18.53 7.66 7.48
C PRO A 46 -18.37 8.37 6.12
N SER A 47 -18.45 9.71 6.07
CA SER A 47 -18.15 10.44 4.83
C SER A 47 -16.67 10.41 4.45
N ASN A 48 -15.77 10.11 5.39
CA ASN A 48 -14.33 9.98 5.16
C ASN A 48 -13.89 8.55 4.80
N GLU A 49 -14.80 7.58 4.80
CA GLU A 49 -14.47 6.15 4.65
C GLU A 49 -13.69 5.88 3.36
N SER A 50 -14.15 6.43 2.23
CA SER A 50 -13.53 6.21 0.91
C SER A 50 -12.13 6.81 0.82
N GLU A 51 -11.93 8.05 1.26
CA GLU A 51 -10.62 8.71 1.26
C GLU A 51 -9.61 8.00 2.19
N ILE A 52 -10.07 7.54 3.36
CA ILE A 52 -9.23 6.78 4.30
C ILE A 52 -8.83 5.44 3.68
N GLU A 53 -9.77 4.71 3.07
CA GLU A 53 -9.49 3.44 2.38
C GLU A 53 -8.44 3.61 1.28
N MET A 54 -8.64 4.61 0.42
CA MET A 54 -7.69 4.94 -0.66
C MET A 54 -6.31 5.32 -0.11
N SER A 55 -6.26 6.05 1.01
CA SER A 55 -5.00 6.41 1.68
C SER A 55 -4.27 5.21 2.27
N ILE A 56 -5.01 4.22 2.78
CA ILE A 56 -4.46 2.95 3.25
C ILE A 56 -3.87 2.17 2.07
N GLU A 57 -4.62 2.02 0.98
CA GLU A 57 -4.15 1.31 -0.23
C GLU A 57 -2.88 1.95 -0.80
N HIS A 58 -2.88 3.27 -0.95
CA HIS A 58 -1.71 4.01 -1.44
C HIS A 58 -0.48 3.89 -0.53
N SER A 59 -0.66 3.61 0.77
CA SER A 59 0.46 3.40 1.69
C SER A 59 1.24 2.11 1.40
N PHE A 60 0.62 1.14 0.71
CA PHE A 60 1.25 -0.10 0.27
C PHE A 60 1.61 0.00 -1.22
N LYS A 61 2.65 0.79 -1.50
CA LYS A 61 3.17 0.98 -2.86
C LYS A 61 3.38 -0.36 -3.58
N ASP A 62 2.81 -0.47 -4.78
CA ASP A 62 2.85 -1.63 -5.67
C ASP A 62 2.06 -2.89 -5.20
N ALA A 63 1.37 -2.84 -4.05
CA ALA A 63 0.49 -3.92 -3.59
C ALA A 63 -0.87 -3.92 -4.29
N PHE A 64 -1.42 -2.74 -4.54
CA PHE A 64 -2.68 -2.52 -5.25
C PHE A 64 -2.38 -1.84 -6.58
N ARG A 65 -2.75 -2.48 -7.69
CA ARG A 65 -2.48 -1.97 -9.04
C ARG A 65 -3.80 -1.56 -9.66
N ASP A 66 -3.83 -0.35 -10.21
CA ASP A 66 -4.88 0.12 -11.10
C ASP A 66 -4.81 -0.66 -12.43
N ASN A 67 -5.46 -1.83 -12.49
CA ASN A 67 -5.49 -2.67 -13.69
C ASN A 67 -6.50 -2.13 -14.70
N ASN A 68 -7.55 -1.46 -14.25
CA ASN A 68 -8.63 -0.92 -15.07
C ASN A 68 -8.31 0.48 -15.65
N LYS A 69 -7.27 1.15 -15.12
CA LYS A 69 -6.75 2.49 -15.47
C LYS A 69 -7.71 3.65 -15.19
N ASP A 70 -8.55 3.55 -14.17
CA ASP A 70 -9.51 4.59 -13.80
C ASP A 70 -8.91 5.66 -12.86
N GLY A 71 -7.69 5.46 -12.38
CA GLY A 71 -7.00 6.35 -11.45
C GLY A 71 -7.10 5.93 -9.99
N SER A 72 -7.81 4.85 -9.68
CA SER A 72 -7.87 4.20 -8.37
C SER A 72 -7.23 2.81 -8.42
N PRO A 73 -6.58 2.34 -7.33
CA PRO A 73 -6.15 0.95 -7.25
C PRO A 73 -7.34 -0.04 -7.33
N ASP A 74 -7.17 -1.21 -7.98
CA ASP A 74 -8.12 -2.35 -7.91
C ASP A 74 -7.78 -3.31 -6.75
#